data_AF-A0A933UF72-F1
#
_entry.id   AF-A0A933UF72-F1
#
_cell.length_a   1.000
_cell.length_b   1.000
_cell.length_c   1.000
_cell.angle_alpha   90.00
_cell.angle_beta   90.00
_cell.angle_gamma   90.00
#
_symmetry.space_group_name_H-M   'P 1'
#
loop_
_entity.id
_entity.type
_entity.pdbx_description
1 polymer ?
#
loop_
_entity_poly.entity_id
_entity_poly.type
_entity_poly.pdbx_seq_one_letter_code
_entity_poly.pdbx_strand_id
1 'polypeptide(L)' 'MRTLQIEADGDRWKGLIKPKIRLMGRWLEQAGFPPGHRVQVTCVAPGVIELRSPVASPVIAKEQPSTAPADEPF' A
#
# COMPACT_ATOMS: atom_id res chain seq x y z
N MET A 1 7.49 9.89 6.65
CA MET A 1 7.96 8.73 5.87
C MET A 1 7.78 7.48 6.73
N ARG A 2 7.06 6.46 6.25
CA ARG A 2 6.88 5.19 6.97
C ARG A 2 7.86 4.19 6.36
N THR A 3 8.81 3.69 7.13
CA THR A 3 9.82 2.73 6.69
C THR A 3 9.39 1.31 7.05
N LEU A 4 9.84 0.34 6.25
CA LEU A 4 9.60 -1.09 6.49
C LEU A 4 10.91 -1.76 6.88
N GLN A 5 10.82 -2.77 7.73
CA GLN A 5 11.98 -3.60 8.06
C GLN A 5 12.07 -4.76 7.08
N ILE A 6 13.28 -4.95 6.53
CA ILE A 6 13.64 -6.15 5.80
C ILE A 6 14.33 -7.08 6.80
N GLU A 7 13.74 -8.24 7.03
CA GLU A 7 14.26 -9.29 7.90
C GLU A 7 14.95 -10.36 7.05
N ALA A 8 15.99 -10.99 7.61
CA ALA A 8 16.55 -12.22 7.05
C ALA A 8 15.71 -13.40 7.57
N ASP A 9 15.07 -14.14 6.67
CA ASP A 9 14.26 -15.31 7.01
C ASP A 9 14.91 -16.57 6.42
N GLY A 10 15.10 -17.60 7.24
CA GLY A 10 15.69 -18.88 6.82
C GLY A 10 16.81 -19.38 7.71
N ASP A 11 17.32 -20.56 7.35
CA ASP A 11 18.38 -21.24 8.08
C ASP A 11 19.75 -20.75 7.60
N ARG A 12 20.42 -19.95 8.44
CA ARG A 12 21.77 -19.42 8.19
C ARG A 12 22.81 -20.53 8.07
N TRP A 13 22.58 -21.70 8.70
CA TRP A 13 23.52 -22.82 8.70
C TRP A 13 23.42 -23.66 7.43
N LYS A 14 22.27 -23.61 6.74
CA LYS A 14 22.06 -24.23 5.43
C LYS A 14 22.25 -23.26 4.26
N GLY A 15 22.62 -22.00 4.52
CA GLY A 15 22.82 -20.98 3.48
C GLY A 15 21.54 -20.54 2.77
N LEU A 16 20.36 -20.86 3.30
CA LEU A 16 19.06 -20.63 2.66
C LEU A 16 18.39 -19.35 3.17
N ILE A 17 19.15 -18.27 3.34
CA ILE A 17 18.60 -16.98 3.77
C ILE A 17 17.84 -16.37 2.59
N LYS A 18 16.55 -16.07 2.81
CA LYS A 18 15.71 -15.32 1.89
C LYS A 18 15.39 -13.95 2.49
N PRO A 19 15.45 -12.87 1.70
CA PRO A 19 14.98 -11.58 2.16
C PRO A 19 13.47 -11.62 2.38
N LYS A 20 13.01 -11.17 3.55
CA LYS A 20 11.60 -11.09 3.91
C LYS A 20 11.24 -9.67 4.25
N ILE A 21 10.17 -9.15 3.64
CA ILE A 21 9.65 -7.82 3.95
C ILE A 21 8.42 -8.01 4.84
N ARG A 22 8.44 -7.38 6.02
CA ARG A 22 7.31 -7.41 6.95
C ARG A 22 6.61 -6.05 6.98
N LEU A 23 5.41 -5.98 6.43
CA LEU A 23 4.52 -4.82 6.51
C LEU A 23 3.59 -4.98 7.71
N MET A 24 3.67 -4.07 8.69
CA MET A 24 2.81 -4.06 9.86
C MET A 24 2.37 -2.66 10.25
N GLY A 25 1.15 -2.58 10.77
CA GLY A 25 0.60 -1.39 11.42
C GLY A 25 -0.83 -1.10 10.99
N ARG A 26 -1.58 -0.42 11.87
CA ARG A 26 -2.98 0.00 11.62
C ARG A 26 -3.13 0.90 10.38
N TRP A 27 -2.05 1.52 9.93
CA TRP A 27 -2.03 2.36 8.73
C TRP A 27 -2.22 1.56 7.43
N LEU A 28 -2.01 0.24 7.43
CA LEU A 28 -2.24 -0.62 6.27
C LEU A 28 -3.72 -0.73 5.93
N GLU A 29 -4.57 -0.88 6.95
CA GLU A 29 -6.03 -0.88 6.77
C GLU A 29 -6.51 0.45 6.16
N GLN A 30 -5.98 1.57 6.67
CA GLN A 30 -6.25 2.91 6.12
C GLN A 30 -5.76 3.07 4.68
N ALA A 31 -4.72 2.33 4.29
CA ALA A 31 -4.18 2.31 2.93
C ALA A 31 -4.88 1.30 2.01
N GLY A 32 -5.98 0.66 2.45
CA GLY A 32 -6.74 -0.29 1.64
C GLY A 32 -6.20 -1.73 1.65
N PHE A 33 -5.36 -2.07 2.63
CA PHE A 33 -4.81 -3.41 2.83
C PHE A 33 -5.40 -4.08 4.09
N PRO A 34 -6.61 -4.65 4.01
CA PRO A 34 -7.23 -5.33 5.13
C PRO A 34 -6.50 -6.66 5.47
N PRO A 35 -6.48 -7.07 6.74
CA PRO A 35 -5.89 -8.36 7.15
C PRO A 35 -6.62 -9.54 6.50
N GLY A 36 -5.89 -10.62 6.23
CA GLY A 36 -6.44 -11.84 5.63
C GLY A 36 -6.53 -11.84 4.10
N HIS A 37 -6.23 -10.71 3.44
CA HIS A 37 -6.24 -10.60 1.99
C HIS A 37 -4.84 -10.71 1.38
N ARG A 38 -4.78 -11.28 0.17
CA ARG A 38 -3.56 -11.32 -0.64
C ARG A 38 -3.48 -10.08 -1.51
N VAL A 39 -2.28 -9.54 -1.67
CA VAL A 39 -1.98 -8.39 -2.53
C VAL A 39 -1.19 -8.82 -3.75
N GLN A 40 -1.38 -8.13 -4.86
CA GLN A 40 -0.54 -8.28 -6.03
C GLN A 40 0.76 -7.51 -5.81
N VAL A 41 1.88 -8.15 -6.11
CA VAL A 41 3.22 -7.54 -6.06
C VAL A 41 3.75 -7.44 -7.48
N THR A 42 4.25 -6.28 -7.87
CA THR A 42 4.90 -6.08 -9.16
C THR A 42 6.25 -5.41 -8.96
N CYS A 43 7.30 -6.00 -9.52
CA CYS A 43 8.63 -5.40 -9.53
C CYS A 43 8.70 -4.40 -10.70
N VAL A 44 8.72 -3.11 -10.40
CA VAL A 44 8.70 -2.05 -11.41
C VAL A 44 10.12 -1.74 -11.89
N ALA A 45 11.08 -1.74 -10.98
CA ALA A 45 12.50 -1.50 -11.24
C ALA A 45 13.35 -2.14 -10.12
N PRO A 46 14.69 -2.24 -10.28
CA PRO A 46 15.58 -2.66 -9.19
C PRO A 46 15.36 -1.79 -7.94
N GLY A 47 15.01 -2.42 -6.81
CA GLY A 47 14.72 -1.73 -5.55
C GLY A 47 13.33 -1.10 -5.44
N VAL A 48 12.48 -1.23 -6.47
CA VAL A 48 11.13 -0.64 -6.50
C VAL A 48 10.08 -1.73 -6.69
N ILE A 49 9.22 -1.90 -5.68
CA ILE A 49 8.07 -2.80 -5.72
C ILE A 49 6.78 -2.01 -5.57
N GLU A 50 5.77 -2.37 -6.35
CA GLU A 50 4.41 -1.87 -6.24
C GLU A 50 3.50 -2.94 -5.63
N LEU A 51 2.68 -2.54 -4.65
CA LEU A 51 1.68 -3.39 -4.02
C LEU A 51 0.28 -2.89 -4.39
N ARG A 52 -0.54 -3.77 -4.97
CA ARG A 52 -1.93 -3.46 -5.31
C ARG A 52 -2.87 -4.42 -4.59
N SER A 53 -3.84 -3.86 -3.87
CA SER A 53 -4.93 -4.62 -3.25
C SER A 53 -6.07 -4.75 -4.25
N PRO A 54 -6.49 -5.96 -4.66
CA PRO A 54 -7.65 -6.14 -5.53
C PRO A 54 -8.98 -5.83 -4.82
N VAL A 55 -8.94 -5.66 -3.50
CA VAL A 55 -10.10 -5.39 -2.63
C VAL A 55 -10.15 -3.94 -2.18
N ALA A 56 -9.10 -3.15 -2.46
CA ALA A 56 -9.16 -1.72 -2.27
C ALA A 56 -10.22 -1.15 -3.21
N SER A 57 -11.43 -0.99 -2.67
CA SER A 57 -12.44 -0.13 -3.27
C SER A 57 -11.77 1.22 -3.49
N PRO A 58 -11.99 1.88 -4.65
CA PRO A 58 -11.40 3.18 -4.91
C PRO A 58 -11.67 4.03 -3.68
N VAL A 59 -10.60 4.45 -3.00
CA VAL A 59 -10.70 5.47 -1.97
C VAL A 59 -11.33 6.62 -2.72
N ILE A 60 -12.61 6.87 -2.46
CA ILE A 60 -13.27 8.08 -2.92
C ILE A 60 -12.37 9.16 -2.37
N ALA A 61 -11.53 9.70 -3.26
CA ALA A 61 -10.87 10.95 -3.00
C ALA A 61 -12.02 11.84 -2.61
N LYS A 62 -11.98 12.35 -1.38
CA LYS A 62 -12.80 13.50 -1.03
C LYS A 62 -12.29 14.65 -1.90
N GLU A 63 -12.66 14.65 -3.18
CA GLU A 63 -12.83 15.86 -3.97
C GLU A 63 -13.93 16.63 -3.24
N GLN A 64 -13.51 17.53 -2.36
CA GLN A 64 -13.20 18.92 -2.68
C GLN A 64 -14.52 19.66 -2.92
N PRO A 65 -14.89 20.60 -2.03
CA PRO A 65 -16.19 21.25 -2.08
C PRO A 65 -16.37 21.90 -3.44
N SER A 66 -17.46 21.53 -4.12
CA SER A 66 -17.95 22.19 -5.30
C SER A 66 -18.20 23.66 -4.94
N THR A 67 -17.27 24.54 -5.32
CA THR A 67 -17.55 25.97 -5.42
C THR A 67 -18.59 26.10 -6.52
N ALA A 68 -19.85 26.26 -6.13
CA ALA A 68 -20.88 26.73 -7.03
C ALA A 68 -20.46 28.12 -7.55
N PRO A 69 -20.41 28.36 -8.88
CA PRO A 69 -20.42 29.73 -9.37
C PRO A 69 -21.80 30.29 -9.02
N ALA A 70 -21.82 31.33 -8.19
CA ALA A 70 -22.97 32.19 -8.03
C ALA A 70 -23.11 33.02 -9.31
N ASP A 71 -23.83 32.47 -10.27
CA ASP A 71 -24.33 33.12 -11.48
C ASP A 71 -25.74 32.53 -11.63
N GLU A 72 -26.82 33.28 -11.40
CA GLU A 72 -27.39 34.36 -12.22
C GLU A 72 -28.76 34.74 -11.56
N PRO A 73 -29.66 35.57 -12.14
CA PRO A 73 -29.56 36.98 -12.54
C PRO A 73 -30.79 37.81 -12.06
N PHE A 74 -30.87 39.08 -12.51
CA PHE A 74 -31.92 40.12 -12.40
C PHE A 74 -31.82 41.13 -11.25
#